data_AF-A0A9D5RKC8-F1
#
_entry.id   AF-A0A9D5RKC8-F1
#
_cell.length_a   1.000
_cell.length_b   1.000
_cell.length_c   1.000
_cell.angle_alpha   90.00
_cell.angle_beta   90.00
_cell.angle_gamma   90.00
#
_symmetry.space_group_name_H-M   'P 1'
#
loop_
_entity.id
_entity.type
_entity.pdbx_description
1 polymer ?
#
loop_
_entity_poly.entity_id
_entity_poly.type
_entity_poly.pdbx_seq_one_letter_code
_entity_poly.pdbx_strand_id
1 'polypeptide(L)'
;MMQMRYSFEPDSNTLHKISFTGLSGGEGCHTVKEALSKLQIENPAKTFANNMKRGTYDTVPQSLVEREAFVINDISEIWKHEDDDELQPEMNCLSLLANALTHIVKLQQELERLRGE
;
A
#
# COMPACT_ATOMS: atom_id res chain seq x y z
N MET A 1 -11.63 -7.28 -6.73
CA MET A 1 -10.66 -6.29 -6.25
C MET A 1 -9.80 -6.97 -5.20
N MET A 2 -8.49 -6.82 -5.29
CA MET A 2 -7.56 -7.44 -4.37
C MET A 2 -7.34 -6.53 -3.16
N GLN A 3 -7.24 -7.13 -1.98
CA GLN A 3 -6.94 -6.44 -0.73
C GLN A 3 -5.60 -6.91 -0.19
N MET A 4 -4.76 -5.95 0.18
CA MET A 4 -3.53 -6.21 0.92
C MET A 4 -3.86 -6.54 2.37
N ARG A 5 -3.42 -7.71 2.83
CA ARG A 5 -3.42 -8.13 4.23
C ARG A 5 -2.00 -8.02 4.75
N TYR A 6 -1.85 -7.45 5.92
CA TYR A 6 -0.55 -7.27 6.55
C TYR A 6 -0.71 -7.40 8.07
N SER A 7 0.41 -7.65 8.75
CA SER A 7 0.54 -7.50 10.19
C SER A 7 1.50 -6.35 10.46
N PHE A 8 1.11 -5.46 11.36
CA PHE A 8 1.98 -4.40 11.83
C PHE A 8 2.82 -4.92 12.98
N GLU A 9 4.15 -4.80 12.89
CA GLU A 9 5.02 -5.09 14.03
C GLU A 9 5.31 -3.79 14.79
N PRO A 10 4.88 -3.69 16.06
CA PRO A 10 4.97 -2.48 16.85
C PRO A 10 6.36 -1.88 16.94
N ASP A 11 7.42 -2.70 16.88
CA ASP A 11 8.79 -2.29 17.18
C ASP A 11 9.57 -1.80 15.96
N SER A 12 9.16 -2.18 14.73
CA SER A 12 10.03 -2.07 13.54
C SER A 12 9.62 -1.02 12.51
N ASN A 13 8.47 -0.32 12.65
CA ASN A 13 7.92 0.54 11.57
C ASN A 13 7.73 -0.20 10.23
N THR A 14 7.61 -1.52 10.23
CA THR A 14 7.49 -2.29 9.00
C THR A 14 6.22 -3.12 8.98
N LEU A 15 5.66 -3.26 7.78
CA LEU A 15 4.61 -4.23 7.50
C LEU A 15 5.23 -5.60 7.29
N HIS A 16 4.62 -6.63 7.87
CA HIS A 16 5.04 -8.02 7.74
C HIS A 16 3.88 -8.92 7.32
N LYS A 17 4.20 -10.16 6.93
CA LYS A 17 3.21 -11.16 6.51
C LYS A 17 2.25 -10.60 5.44
N ILE A 18 2.82 -9.83 4.51
CA ILE A 18 2.07 -9.21 3.43
C ILE A 18 1.55 -10.31 2.51
N SER A 19 0.24 -10.30 2.28
CA SER A 19 -0.43 -11.17 1.31
C SER A 19 -1.54 -10.40 0.61
N PHE A 20 -1.92 -10.87 -0.56
CA PHE A 20 -3.02 -10.28 -1.32
C PHE A 20 -4.16 -11.30 -1.42
N THR A 21 -5.38 -10.84 -1.17
CA THR A 21 -6.59 -11.67 -1.16
C THR A 21 -7.61 -11.08 -2.13
N GLY A 22 -8.62 -11.86 -2.54
CA GLY A 22 -9.73 -11.36 -3.38
C GLY A 22 -9.78 -11.92 -4.80
N LEU A 23 -8.74 -12.65 -5.23
CA LEU A 23 -8.77 -13.50 -6.43
C LEU A 23 -8.44 -14.94 -6.04
N SER A 24 -9.01 -15.87 -6.78
CA SER A 24 -8.87 -17.32 -6.63
C SER A 24 -7.85 -17.94 -7.59
N GLY A 25 -7.46 -17.21 -8.63
CA GLY A 25 -6.60 -17.70 -9.71
C GLY A 25 -7.36 -18.45 -10.82
N GLY A 26 -8.68 -18.66 -10.67
CA GLY A 26 -9.56 -19.27 -11.66
C GLY A 26 -10.24 -18.25 -12.59
N GLU A 27 -9.93 -16.96 -12.44
CA GLU A 27 -10.60 -15.91 -13.21
C GLU A 27 -10.19 -15.97 -14.69
N GLY A 28 -11.12 -16.34 -15.57
CA GLY A 28 -10.89 -16.32 -17.01
C GLY A 28 -10.45 -14.94 -17.50
N CYS A 29 -9.35 -14.88 -18.23
CA CYS A 29 -8.81 -13.69 -18.86
C CYS A 29 -8.40 -14.04 -20.29
N HIS A 30 -8.80 -13.23 -21.26
CA HIS A 30 -8.50 -13.45 -22.68
C HIS A 30 -7.46 -12.46 -23.20
N THR A 31 -7.18 -11.40 -22.44
CA THR A 31 -6.16 -10.40 -22.78
C THR A 31 -5.37 -9.95 -21.54
N VAL A 32 -4.19 -9.38 -21.76
CA VAL A 32 -3.38 -8.76 -20.69
C VAL A 32 -4.13 -7.60 -20.05
N LYS A 33 -4.87 -6.81 -20.84
CA LYS A 33 -5.68 -5.70 -20.34
C LYS A 33 -6.74 -6.18 -19.35
N GLU A 34 -7.43 -7.27 -19.66
CA GLU A 34 -8.40 -7.87 -18.75
C GLU A 34 -7.73 -8.40 -17.48
N ALA A 35 -6.57 -9.05 -17.61
CA ALA A 35 -5.82 -9.54 -16.45
C ALA A 35 -5.43 -8.37 -15.52
N LEU A 36 -4.89 -7.27 -16.05
CA LEU A 36 -4.51 -6.09 -15.27
C LEU A 36 -5.72 -5.37 -14.67
N SER A 37 -6.87 -5.36 -15.35
CA SER A 37 -8.12 -4.85 -14.78
C SER A 37 -8.63 -5.68 -13.61
N LYS A 38 -8.29 -6.98 -13.53
CA LYS A 38 -8.65 -7.84 -12.40
C LYS A 38 -7.64 -7.78 -11.26
N LEU A 39 -6.36 -7.60 -11.58
CA LEU A 39 -5.25 -7.46 -10.64
C LEU A 39 -5.14 -6.05 -10.04
N GLN A 40 -6.28 -5.40 -9.81
CA GLN A 40 -6.38 -4.12 -9.10
C GLN A 40 -6.26 -4.36 -7.60
N ILE A 41 -5.34 -3.67 -6.96
CA ILE A 41 -5.08 -3.75 -5.52
C ILE A 41 -5.58 -2.45 -4.87
N GLU A 42 -6.44 -2.60 -3.87
CA GLU A 42 -7.00 -1.50 -3.09
C GLU A 42 -5.90 -0.78 -2.29
N ASN A 43 -5.97 0.55 -2.25
CA ASN A 43 -5.07 1.37 -1.45
C ASN A 43 -5.22 1.02 0.05
N PRO A 44 -4.12 0.68 0.76
CA PRO A 44 -4.17 0.26 2.16
C PRO A 44 -4.75 1.34 3.09
N ALA A 45 -4.66 2.62 2.74
CA ALA A 45 -5.27 3.72 3.50
C ALA A 45 -6.80 3.57 3.63
N LYS A 46 -7.45 3.03 2.60
CA LYS A 46 -8.89 2.76 2.62
C LYS A 46 -9.22 1.60 3.57
N THR A 47 -8.40 0.56 3.58
CA THR A 47 -8.56 -0.56 4.54
C THR A 47 -8.35 -0.08 5.98
N PHE A 48 -7.30 0.70 6.22
CA PHE A 48 -7.02 1.28 7.53
C PHE A 48 -8.18 2.16 8.03
N ALA A 49 -8.66 3.09 7.19
CA ALA A 49 -9.80 3.95 7.53
C ALA A 49 -11.09 3.15 7.82
N ASN A 50 -11.33 2.07 7.09
CA ASN A 50 -12.46 1.18 7.36
C ASN A 50 -12.31 0.43 8.67
N ASN A 51 -11.11 -0.02 9.02
CA ASN A 51 -10.83 -0.66 10.31
C ASN A 51 -11.02 0.31 11.48
N MET A 52 -10.58 1.57 11.33
CA MET A 52 -10.85 2.64 12.30
C MET A 52 -12.35 2.83 12.53
N LYS A 53 -13.14 2.96 11.46
CA LYS A 53 -14.60 3.12 11.55
C LYS A 53 -15.33 1.93 12.20
N ARG A 54 -14.76 0.74 12.13
CA ARG A 54 -15.34 -0.50 12.67
C ARG A 54 -14.95 -0.78 14.12
N GLY A 55 -14.13 0.08 14.73
CA GLY A 55 -13.63 -0.11 16.09
C GLY A 55 -12.56 -1.20 16.21
N THR A 56 -11.91 -1.59 15.10
CA THR A 56 -10.85 -2.61 15.12
C THR A 56 -9.70 -2.23 16.05
N TYR A 57 -9.49 -0.93 16.27
CA TYR A 57 -8.41 -0.40 17.08
C TYR A 57 -8.85 0.05 18.48
N ASP A 58 -10.11 -0.20 18.90
CA ASP A 58 -10.66 0.31 20.17
C ASP A 58 -9.88 -0.17 21.41
N THR A 59 -9.25 -1.36 21.31
CA THR A 59 -8.45 -1.94 22.38
C THR A 59 -6.95 -1.79 22.17
N VAL A 60 -6.53 -1.12 21.09
CA VAL A 60 -5.13 -0.96 20.71
C VAL A 60 -4.59 0.35 21.28
N PRO A 61 -3.40 0.38 21.89
CA PRO A 61 -2.78 1.63 22.35
C PRO A 61 -2.68 2.66 21.22
N GLN A 62 -3.13 3.89 21.48
CA GLN A 62 -3.17 4.97 20.49
C GLN A 62 -1.82 5.21 19.79
N SER A 63 -0.71 5.12 20.52
CA SER A 63 0.63 5.26 19.94
C SER A 63 0.95 4.22 18.87
N LEU A 64 0.42 3.00 18.99
CA LEU A 64 0.59 1.95 17.98
C LEU A 64 -0.30 2.21 16.76
N VAL A 65 -1.51 2.73 16.97
CA VAL A 65 -2.42 3.12 15.89
C VAL A 65 -1.83 4.27 15.07
N GLU A 66 -1.25 5.28 15.73
CA GLU A 66 -0.55 6.39 15.08
C GLU A 66 0.68 5.92 14.30
N ARG A 67 1.42 4.95 14.84
CA ARG A 67 2.57 4.35 14.17
C ARG A 67 2.17 3.57 12.91
N GLU A 68 1.08 2.79 12.99
CA GLU A 68 0.52 2.12 11.81
C GLU A 68 0.01 3.16 10.79
N ALA A 69 -0.70 4.19 11.24
CA ALA A 69 -1.19 5.26 10.37
C ALA A 69 -0.05 5.96 9.62
N PHE A 70 1.07 6.23 10.29
CA PHE A 70 2.26 6.80 9.69
C PHE A 70 2.79 5.92 8.55
N VAL A 71 3.01 4.63 8.81
CA VAL A 71 3.50 3.68 7.79
C VAL A 71 2.51 3.51 6.63
N ILE A 72 1.20 3.48 6.93
CA ILE A 72 0.17 3.37 5.90
C ILE A 72 0.10 4.61 5.02
N ASN A 73 0.25 5.80 5.61
CA ASN A 73 0.30 7.05 4.86
C ASN A 73 1.48 7.04 3.87
N ASP A 74 2.68 6.68 4.34
CA ASP A 74 3.88 6.61 3.48
C ASP A 74 3.72 5.60 2.34
N ILE A 75 3.22 4.40 2.64
CA ILE A 75 3.02 3.35 1.62
C ILE A 75 1.91 3.73 0.63
N SER A 76 0.89 4.48 1.08
CA SER A 76 -0.22 4.89 0.22
C SER A 76 0.22 5.79 -0.93
N GLU A 77 1.34 6.51 -0.78
CA GLU A 77 1.92 7.36 -1.83
C GLU A 77 2.28 6.57 -3.10
N ILE A 78 2.48 5.26 -3.00
CA ILE A 78 2.73 4.38 -4.15
C ILE A 78 1.49 4.33 -5.09
N TRP A 79 0.30 4.67 -4.59
CA TRP A 79 -0.93 4.74 -5.39
C TRP A 79 -1.11 6.07 -6.15
N LYS A 80 -0.10 6.95 -6.20
CA LYS A 80 -0.13 8.15 -7.06
C LYS A 80 0.39 7.84 -8.46
N HIS A 81 -0.19 8.43 -9.50
CA HIS A 81 0.42 8.39 -10.82
C HIS A 81 1.54 9.44 -10.92
N GLU A 82 2.56 9.24 -11.76
CA GLU A 82 3.67 10.20 -11.87
C GLU A 82 3.20 11.61 -12.30
N ASP A 83 2.09 11.66 -13.03
CA ASP A 83 1.48 12.90 -13.54
C ASP A 83 0.30 13.40 -12.69
N ASP A 84 -0.01 12.74 -11.57
CA ASP A 84 -1.19 13.03 -10.76
C ASP A 84 -0.88 12.97 -9.26
N ASP A 85 -1.11 14.09 -8.57
CA ASP A 85 -0.98 14.19 -7.13
C ASP A 85 -2.14 13.48 -6.38
N GLU A 86 -3.19 13.06 -7.08
CA GLU A 86 -4.33 12.36 -6.51
C GLU A 86 -4.01 10.88 -6.20
N LEU A 87 -4.23 10.51 -4.94
CA LEU A 87 -4.15 9.12 -4.48
C LEU A 87 -5.25 8.28 -5.13
N GLN A 88 -4.85 7.29 -5.90
CA GLN A 88 -5.81 6.39 -6.52
C GLN A 88 -6.39 5.42 -5.47
N PRO A 89 -7.70 5.14 -5.51
CA PRO A 89 -8.34 4.20 -4.58
C PRO A 89 -7.90 2.75 -4.81
N GLU A 90 -7.49 2.43 -6.03
CA GLU A 90 -6.97 1.14 -6.45
C GLU A 90 -5.99 1.33 -7.61
N MET A 91 -5.09 0.36 -7.79
CA MET A 91 -4.12 0.38 -8.89
C MET A 91 -3.73 -1.04 -9.29
N ASN A 92 -3.47 -1.28 -10.57
CA ASN A 92 -3.04 -2.59 -11.03
C ASN A 92 -1.63 -2.93 -10.50
N CYS A 93 -1.36 -4.22 -10.31
CA CYS A 93 -0.12 -4.71 -9.72
C CYS A 93 1.17 -4.28 -10.46
N LEU A 94 1.14 -4.09 -11.79
CA LEU A 94 2.32 -3.66 -12.54
C LEU A 94 2.61 -2.19 -12.33
N SER A 95 1.59 -1.33 -12.36
CA SER A 95 1.74 0.09 -12.04
C SER A 95 2.21 0.28 -10.60
N LEU A 96 1.68 -0.50 -9.65
CA LEU A 96 2.15 -0.45 -8.27
C LEU A 96 3.62 -0.87 -8.13
N LEU A 97 4.05 -1.91 -8.84
CA LEU A 97 5.44 -2.32 -8.82
C LEU A 97 6.35 -1.24 -9.40
N ALA A 98 5.97 -0.61 -10.52
CA ALA A 98 6.72 0.48 -11.11
C ALA A 98 6.83 1.67 -10.16
N ASN A 99 5.71 2.10 -9.57
CA ASN A 99 5.68 3.20 -8.61
C ASN A 99 6.50 2.91 -7.35
N ALA A 100 6.44 1.68 -6.83
CA ALA A 100 7.22 1.29 -5.67
C ALA A 100 8.73 1.37 -5.94
N LEU A 101 9.18 0.93 -7.12
CA LEU A 101 10.57 1.05 -7.53
C LEU A 101 11.00 2.52 -7.64
N THR A 102 10.19 3.35 -8.30
CA THR A 102 10.44 4.80 -8.39
C THR A 102 10.52 5.45 -7.00
N HIS A 103 9.61 5.08 -6.10
CA HIS A 103 9.58 5.59 -4.73
C HIS A 103 10.85 5.20 -3.94
N ILE A 104 11.29 3.94 -4.05
CA ILE A 104 12.55 3.48 -3.43
C ILE A 104 13.76 4.27 -3.96
N VAL A 105 13.83 4.50 -5.28
CA VAL A 105 14.91 5.28 -5.88
C VAL A 105 14.91 6.73 -5.35
N LYS A 106 13.75 7.37 -5.27
CA LYS A 106 13.62 8.73 -4.70
C LYS A 106 14.09 8.79 -3.25
N LEU A 107 13.69 7.83 -2.42
CA LEU A 107 14.12 7.73 -1.02
C LEU A 107 15.64 7.53 -0.90
N GLN A 108 16.24 6.73 -1.77
CA GLN A 108 17.70 6.52 -1.80
C GLN A 108 18.44 7.83 -2.14
N GLN A 109 17.98 8.55 -3.15
CA GLN A 109 18.56 9.85 -3.52
C GLN A 109 18.47 10.88 -2.38
N GLU A 110 17.34 10.91 -1.68
CA GLU A 110 17.18 11.80 -0.53
C GLU A 110 18.07 11.42 0.65
N LEU A 111 18.22 10.12 0.93
CA LEU A 111 19.16 9.63 1.94
C LEU A 111 20.61 9.99 1.61
N GLU A 112 21.00 9.92 0.33
CA GLU A 112 22.34 10.34 -0.12
C GLU A 112 22.55 11.84 0.06
N ARG A 113 21.55 12.66 -0.28
CA ARG A 113 21.58 14.12 -0.07
C ARG A 113 21.78 14.46 1.41
N LEU A 114 21.00 13.85 2.30
CA LEU A 114 21.08 14.09 3.76
C LEU A 114 22.39 13.60 4.39
N ARG A 115 23.09 12.65 3.77
CA ARG A 115 24.41 12.18 4.23
C ARG A 115 25.58 13.03 3.74
N GLY A 116 25.37 13.82 2.69
CA GLY A 116 26.35 14.75 2.14
C GLY A 116 26.32 16.15 2.77
N GLU A 117 25.31 16.43 3.59
CA GLU A 117 25.15 17.63 4.44
C GLU A 117 25.73 17.40 5.84
#